data_AF-A0A7J8BJJ9-F1
#
_entry.id   AF-A0A7J8BJJ9-F1
#
_cell.length_a   1.000
_cell.length_b   1.000
_cell.length_c   1.000
_cell.angle_alpha   90.00
_cell.angle_beta   90.00
_cell.angle_gamma   90.00
#
_symmetry.space_group_name_H-M   'P 1'
#
loop_
_entity.id
_entity.type
_entity.pdbx_description
1 polymer ?
#
loop_
_entity_poly.entity_id
_entity_poly.type
_entity_poly.pdbx_seq_one_letter_code
_entity_poly.pdbx_strand_id
1 'polypeptide(L)'
;MRPSEGQGWSRLRYPHKVVAAPMYEEGLKKAIIKTALPNMDREAKEEYLVVIQAKDMGGHSGGLSGTTTLTVTLTDVNDNPPKFAQSLYHFSVPEDVVLGAAVGRVKANDQDIGENAQSSYDIIDGDGTALFEITADAQAQDGIIRLRKPLDFETKKSYTLKVEAANVHVDPRFSGRGPFKDTATVKIVVEDADEPPVFSSPTYLLEVHENAALNSVIGQVTARDPDITSSPIRYVSYWQHQMISKSLQNAIMCTSYVAAFGPNLT
;
A
#
# COMPACT_ATOMS: atom_id res chain seq x y z
N MET A 1 8.79 -38.49 -66.33
CA MET A 1 8.05 -37.24 -66.58
C MET A 1 7.23 -36.94 -65.33
N ARG A 2 7.60 -35.89 -64.59
CA ARG A 2 6.84 -35.36 -63.44
C ARG A 2 6.07 -34.13 -63.93
N PRO A 3 4.78 -33.93 -63.59
CA PRO A 3 4.10 -32.69 -63.93
C PRO A 3 4.43 -31.60 -62.90
N SER A 4 5.05 -30.55 -63.44
CA SER A 4 5.06 -29.12 -63.12
C SER A 4 4.38 -28.62 -61.84
N GLU A 5 5.19 -27.92 -61.05
CA GLU A 5 4.83 -26.79 -60.20
C GLU A 5 4.07 -25.73 -60.99
N GLY A 6 3.00 -25.18 -60.41
CA GLY A 6 2.16 -24.18 -61.07
C GLY A 6 1.24 -23.45 -60.09
N GLN A 7 1.81 -22.43 -59.44
CA GLN A 7 1.25 -21.09 -59.19
C GLN A 7 -0.14 -20.96 -58.53
N GLY A 8 -0.18 -20.25 -57.39
CA GLY A 8 -1.44 -19.68 -56.91
C GLY A 8 -1.51 -19.15 -55.48
N TRP A 9 -0.42 -19.06 -54.70
CA TRP A 9 -0.48 -18.32 -53.44
C TRP A 9 -0.21 -16.85 -53.72
N SER A 10 -1.27 -16.13 -54.10
CA SER A 10 -1.28 -14.68 -54.03
C SER A 10 -0.89 -14.29 -52.61
N ARG A 11 0.24 -13.58 -52.50
CA ARG A 11 0.70 -12.90 -51.29
C ARG A 11 -0.39 -11.93 -50.85
N LEU A 12 -1.31 -12.40 -50.01
CA LEU A 12 -2.15 -11.52 -49.23
C LEU A 12 -1.28 -10.89 -48.13
N ARG A 13 -1.38 -9.57 -48.10
CA ARG A 13 -0.39 -8.64 -47.58
C ARG A 13 -0.57 -8.39 -46.08
N TYR A 14 -0.79 -9.43 -45.30
CA TYR A 14 -0.78 -9.39 -43.84
C TYR A 14 -0.30 -10.75 -43.32
N PRO A 15 0.79 -10.82 -42.54
CA PRO A 15 1.14 -12.09 -41.93
C PRO A 15 0.07 -12.39 -40.87
N HIS A 16 -0.87 -13.27 -41.20
CA HIS A 16 -1.88 -13.71 -40.25
C HIS A 16 -1.19 -14.48 -39.13
N LYS A 17 -1.34 -14.04 -37.87
CA LYS A 17 -0.75 -14.72 -36.71
C LYS A 17 -1.38 -16.10 -36.43
N VAL A 18 -2.57 -16.34 -37.00
CA VAL A 18 -3.31 -17.61 -36.93
C VAL A 18 -3.69 -18.02 -38.36
N VAL A 19 -3.47 -19.28 -38.71
CA VAL A 19 -3.77 -19.84 -40.05
C VAL A 19 -4.48 -21.18 -39.95
N ALA A 20 -5.37 -21.47 -40.90
CA ALA A 20 -5.94 -22.79 -41.10
C ALA A 20 -5.10 -23.59 -42.11
N ALA A 21 -4.68 -24.79 -41.74
CA ALA A 21 -3.93 -25.70 -42.59
C ALA A 21 -4.74 -26.98 -42.83
N PRO A 22 -4.84 -27.48 -44.07
CA PRO A 22 -5.57 -28.72 -44.36
C PRO A 22 -4.90 -29.92 -43.70
N MET A 23 -5.70 -30.89 -43.24
CA MET A 23 -5.27 -32.13 -42.62
C MET A 23 -6.16 -33.28 -43.08
N TYR A 24 -5.56 -34.46 -43.24
CA TYR A 24 -6.26 -35.70 -43.54
C TYR A 24 -6.08 -36.66 -42.37
N GLU A 25 -7.18 -37.12 -41.79
CA GLU A 25 -7.18 -38.08 -40.69
C GLU A 25 -8.37 -39.02 -40.85
N GLU A 26 -8.13 -40.34 -40.82
CA GLU A 26 -9.15 -41.39 -40.93
C GLU A 26 -10.12 -41.23 -42.12
N GLY A 27 -9.64 -40.72 -43.26
CA GLY A 27 -10.45 -40.50 -44.45
C GLY A 27 -11.32 -39.23 -44.44
N LEU A 28 -11.30 -38.44 -43.35
CA LEU A 28 -11.93 -37.13 -43.27
C LEU A 28 -10.95 -36.02 -43.66
N LYS A 29 -11.43 -35.08 -44.49
CA LYS A 29 -10.73 -33.82 -44.78
C LYS A 29 -11.05 -32.81 -43.68
N LYS A 30 -10.08 -32.55 -42.80
CA LYS A 30 -10.18 -31.58 -41.70
C LYS A 30 -9.29 -30.36 -41.99
N ALA A 31 -9.45 -29.29 -41.20
CA ALA A 31 -8.49 -28.20 -41.13
C ALA A 31 -7.99 -28.08 -39.68
N ILE A 32 -6.68 -27.97 -39.49
CA ILE A 32 -6.06 -27.64 -38.20
C ILE A 32 -5.83 -26.14 -38.18
N ILE A 33 -6.20 -25.50 -37.08
CA ILE A 33 -5.83 -24.11 -36.82
C ILE A 33 -4.48 -24.11 -36.11
N LYS A 34 -3.52 -23.37 -36.67
CA LYS A 34 -2.16 -23.25 -36.14
C LYS A 34 -1.80 -21.78 -35.95
N THR A 35 -0.97 -21.51 -34.97
CA THR A 35 -0.24 -20.25 -34.90
C THR A 35 0.78 -20.20 -36.05
N ALA A 36 0.93 -19.03 -36.67
CA ALA A 36 1.76 -18.85 -37.87
C ALA A 36 2.88 -17.82 -37.68
N LEU A 37 2.86 -17.04 -36.59
CA LEU A 37 3.92 -16.11 -36.23
C LEU A 37 4.30 -16.26 -34.75
N PRO A 38 5.59 -16.04 -34.40
CA PRO A 38 5.99 -15.86 -33.01
C PRO A 38 5.45 -14.54 -32.45
N ASN A 39 5.58 -14.35 -31.12
CA ASN A 39 5.24 -13.12 -30.41
C ASN A 39 3.74 -12.78 -30.47
N MET A 40 2.90 -13.78 -30.15
CA MET A 40 1.52 -13.51 -29.75
C MET A 40 1.57 -13.03 -28.31
N ASP A 41 1.04 -11.84 -28.09
CA ASP A 41 1.12 -11.04 -26.88
C ASP A 41 -0.30 -10.53 -26.65
N ARG A 42 -0.87 -10.85 -25.47
CA ARG A 42 -2.27 -10.57 -25.15
C ARG A 42 -2.44 -9.09 -24.86
N GLU A 43 -1.47 -8.47 -24.20
CA GLU A 43 -1.39 -7.06 -23.84
C GLU A 43 -1.39 -6.19 -25.10
N ALA A 44 -0.78 -6.68 -26.19
CA ALA A 44 -0.82 -6.02 -27.48
C ALA A 44 -2.13 -6.29 -28.25
N LYS A 45 -2.63 -7.53 -28.21
CA LYS A 45 -3.87 -7.93 -28.89
C LYS A 45 -4.44 -9.24 -28.35
N GLU A 46 -5.56 -9.13 -27.63
CA GLU A 46 -6.23 -10.25 -26.95
C GLU A 46 -7.04 -11.18 -27.86
N GLU A 47 -7.51 -10.72 -29.03
CA GLU A 47 -8.41 -11.49 -29.89
C GLU A 47 -8.05 -11.42 -31.37
N TYR A 48 -8.15 -12.57 -32.05
CA TYR A 48 -8.02 -12.68 -33.50
C TYR A 48 -9.29 -13.28 -34.11
N LEU A 49 -9.96 -12.51 -34.97
CA LEU A 49 -11.04 -13.00 -35.82
C LEU A 49 -10.47 -13.57 -37.12
N VAL A 50 -10.71 -14.85 -37.37
CA VAL A 50 -10.20 -15.58 -38.54
C VAL A 50 -11.37 -16.10 -39.36
N VAL A 51 -11.51 -15.60 -40.59
CA VAL A 51 -12.51 -16.14 -41.53
C VAL A 51 -11.91 -17.34 -42.25
N ILE A 52 -12.59 -18.48 -42.17
CA ILE A 52 -12.20 -19.72 -42.84
C ILE A 52 -13.19 -20.00 -43.96
N GLN A 53 -12.68 -20.32 -45.14
CA GLN A 53 -13.48 -20.72 -46.30
C GLN A 53 -13.27 -22.21 -46.58
N ALA A 54 -14.36 -22.97 -46.64
CA ALA A 54 -14.37 -24.30 -47.21
C ALA A 54 -14.86 -24.21 -48.66
N LYS A 55 -14.16 -24.86 -49.59
CA LYS A 55 -14.52 -24.87 -51.01
C LYS A 55 -14.53 -26.30 -51.54
N ASP A 56 -15.60 -26.70 -52.22
CA ASP A 56 -15.64 -28.00 -52.89
C ASP A 56 -14.81 -27.97 -54.18
N MET A 57 -14.28 -29.14 -54.59
CA MET A 57 -13.51 -29.28 -55.83
C MET A 57 -14.42 -29.63 -57.01
N GLY A 58 -15.48 -28.84 -57.20
CA GLY A 58 -16.57 -29.06 -58.17
C GLY A 58 -16.21 -28.93 -59.65
N GLY A 59 -15.17 -29.63 -60.12
CA GLY A 59 -14.85 -29.79 -61.54
C GLY A 59 -14.77 -28.48 -62.35
N HIS A 60 -15.15 -28.56 -63.65
CA HIS A 60 -15.02 -27.47 -64.63
C HIS A 60 -15.86 -26.19 -64.33
N SER A 61 -16.66 -26.19 -63.27
CA SER A 61 -17.57 -25.09 -62.90
C SER A 61 -17.07 -24.22 -61.73
N GLY A 62 -15.87 -24.50 -61.21
CA GLY A 62 -15.20 -23.62 -60.25
C GLY A 62 -15.58 -23.79 -58.77
N GLY A 63 -16.42 -24.78 -58.42
CA GLY A 63 -16.77 -25.21 -57.04
C GLY A 63 -17.52 -24.19 -56.16
N LEU A 64 -18.39 -24.67 -55.26
CA LEU A 64 -19.11 -23.84 -54.28
C LEU A 64 -18.27 -23.65 -53.01
N SER A 65 -18.51 -22.54 -52.29
CA SER A 65 -17.81 -22.26 -51.03
C SER A 65 -18.74 -21.82 -49.91
N GLY A 66 -18.42 -22.20 -48.68
CA GLY A 66 -19.00 -21.67 -47.46
C GLY A 66 -17.92 -21.03 -46.59
N THR A 67 -18.28 -20.01 -45.81
CA THR A 67 -17.38 -19.35 -44.87
C THR A 67 -17.91 -19.44 -43.45
N THR A 68 -16.99 -19.41 -42.49
CA THR A 68 -17.30 -19.24 -41.07
C THR A 68 -16.25 -18.34 -40.41
N THR A 69 -16.58 -17.72 -39.29
CA THR A 69 -15.66 -16.90 -38.51
C THR A 69 -15.28 -17.63 -37.22
N LEU A 70 -13.98 -17.76 -36.99
CA LEU A 70 -13.40 -18.27 -35.76
C LEU A 70 -12.93 -17.10 -34.90
N THR A 71 -13.31 -17.10 -33.63
CA THR A 71 -12.76 -16.20 -32.61
C THR A 71 -11.66 -16.93 -31.85
N VAL A 72 -10.43 -16.42 -31.92
CA VAL A 72 -9.29 -16.94 -31.16
C VAL A 72 -8.91 -15.93 -30.10
N THR A 73 -9.21 -16.24 -28.85
CA THR A 73 -8.82 -15.46 -27.68
C THR A 73 -7.49 -15.95 -27.14
N LEU A 74 -6.58 -15.03 -26.81
CA LEU A 74 -5.33 -15.35 -26.14
C LEU A 74 -5.55 -15.46 -24.63
N THR A 75 -5.00 -16.52 -24.05
CA THR A 75 -4.90 -16.67 -22.59
C THR A 75 -3.70 -15.89 -22.08
N ASP A 76 -3.88 -15.29 -20.91
CA ASP A 76 -2.86 -14.49 -20.26
C ASP A 76 -1.64 -15.30 -19.81
N VAL A 77 -0.50 -14.63 -19.75
CA VAL A 77 0.77 -15.15 -19.28
C VAL A 77 1.37 -14.07 -18.40
N ASN A 78 1.82 -14.42 -17.18
CA ASN A 78 2.43 -13.42 -16.31
C ASN A 78 3.81 -13.01 -16.87
N ASP A 79 3.86 -11.95 -17.68
CA ASP A 79 5.08 -11.42 -18.27
C ASP A 79 5.25 -9.91 -18.07
N ASN A 80 4.33 -9.26 -17.34
CA ASN A 80 4.44 -7.86 -16.96
C ASN A 80 4.63 -7.71 -15.45
N PRO A 81 5.66 -6.96 -15.00
CA PRO A 81 5.79 -6.65 -13.59
C PRO A 81 4.79 -5.60 -13.12
N PRO A 82 4.36 -5.64 -11.85
CA PRO A 82 3.66 -4.54 -11.23
C PRO A 82 4.59 -3.32 -11.23
N LYS A 83 4.05 -2.16 -11.60
CA LYS A 83 4.79 -0.90 -11.65
C LYS A 83 4.11 0.14 -10.79
N PHE A 84 4.83 0.71 -9.83
CA PHE A 84 4.28 1.79 -9.02
C PHE A 84 3.93 3.00 -9.90
N ALA A 85 2.76 3.59 -9.64
CA ALA A 85 2.30 4.79 -10.34
C ALA A 85 3.21 6.00 -10.09
N GLN A 86 3.96 5.99 -8.99
CA GLN A 86 4.93 7.02 -8.60
C GLN A 86 6.17 6.36 -7.99
N SER A 87 7.34 6.94 -8.26
CA SER A 87 8.59 6.51 -7.61
C SER A 87 8.71 7.03 -6.17
N LEU A 88 8.01 8.13 -5.85
CA LEU A 88 8.01 8.77 -4.53
C LEU A 88 6.59 9.22 -4.15
N TYR A 89 6.09 8.66 -3.06
CA TYR A 89 4.82 9.05 -2.44
C TYR A 89 5.06 9.95 -1.23
N HIS A 90 4.17 10.92 -1.01
CA HIS A 90 4.19 11.80 0.15
C HIS A 90 2.87 11.72 0.90
N PHE A 91 2.94 11.46 2.19
CA PHE A 91 1.80 11.48 3.10
C PHE A 91 2.12 12.34 4.33
N SER A 92 1.08 12.84 4.96
CA SER A 92 1.15 13.44 6.28
C SER A 92 0.16 12.77 7.20
N VAL A 93 0.50 12.70 8.48
CA VAL A 93 -0.30 12.03 9.50
C VAL A 93 -0.10 12.73 10.84
N PRO A 94 -1.17 13.06 11.58
CA PRO A 94 -1.03 13.64 12.91
C PRO A 94 -0.50 12.61 13.90
N GLU A 95 0.26 13.04 14.89
CA GLU A 95 0.87 12.12 15.85
C GLU A 95 -0.15 11.43 16.77
N ASP A 96 -1.27 12.09 17.03
CA ASP A 96 -2.39 11.62 17.85
C ASP A 96 -3.31 10.63 17.10
N VAL A 97 -2.95 10.26 15.86
CA VAL A 97 -3.76 9.35 15.05
C VAL A 97 -3.92 8.00 15.73
N VAL A 98 -5.14 7.46 15.65
CA VAL A 98 -5.45 6.14 16.23
C VAL A 98 -4.67 5.02 15.54
N LEU A 99 -4.22 4.04 16.33
CA LEU A 99 -3.57 2.84 15.79
C LEU A 99 -4.51 2.09 14.83
N GLY A 100 -3.93 1.58 13.74
CA GLY A 100 -4.65 0.92 12.64
C GLY A 100 -5.25 1.88 11.61
N ALA A 101 -5.17 3.20 11.83
CA ALA A 101 -5.61 4.18 10.84
C ALA A 101 -4.79 4.08 9.54
N ALA A 102 -5.45 4.33 8.41
CA ALA A 102 -4.79 4.41 7.11
C ALA A 102 -4.06 5.74 6.98
N VAL A 103 -2.74 5.68 6.74
CA VAL A 103 -1.85 6.83 6.55
C VAL A 103 -1.85 7.25 5.07
N GLY A 104 -1.89 6.27 4.17
CA GLY A 104 -1.81 6.54 2.74
C GLY A 104 -2.04 5.28 1.91
N ARG A 105 -2.18 5.49 0.60
CA ARG A 105 -2.33 4.42 -0.39
C ARG A 105 -1.28 4.55 -1.48
N VAL A 106 -0.60 3.47 -1.77
CA VAL A 106 0.32 3.34 -2.91
C VAL A 106 -0.31 2.42 -3.94
N LYS A 107 -0.09 2.70 -5.23
CA LYS A 107 -0.68 1.91 -6.30
C LYS A 107 0.40 1.38 -7.22
N ALA A 108 0.39 0.07 -7.44
CA ALA A 108 1.11 -0.56 -8.52
C ALA A 108 0.12 -1.04 -9.59
N ASN A 109 0.45 -0.80 -10.85
CA ASN A 109 -0.33 -1.24 -12.00
C ASN A 109 0.40 -2.39 -12.69
N ASP A 110 -0.33 -3.47 -12.92
CA ASP A 110 0.09 -4.59 -13.74
C ASP A 110 -0.72 -4.60 -15.05
N GLN A 111 -0.09 -4.97 -16.16
CA GLN A 111 -0.76 -5.04 -17.47
C GLN A 111 -1.42 -6.39 -17.73
N ASP A 112 -1.07 -7.41 -16.94
CA ASP A 112 -1.65 -8.76 -17.00
C ASP A 112 -3.12 -8.75 -16.52
N ILE A 113 -3.78 -9.91 -16.46
CA ILE A 113 -5.17 -10.00 -16.00
C ILE A 113 -5.40 -11.13 -14.98
N GLY A 114 -6.48 -11.01 -14.21
CA GLY A 114 -6.88 -12.03 -13.24
C GLY A 114 -5.83 -12.22 -12.15
N GLU A 115 -5.43 -13.47 -11.90
CA GLU A 115 -4.43 -13.81 -10.86
C GLU A 115 -3.02 -13.32 -11.21
N ASN A 116 -2.70 -13.16 -12.50
CA ASN A 116 -1.38 -12.69 -12.93
C ASN A 116 -1.17 -11.21 -12.58
N ALA A 117 -2.23 -10.40 -12.63
CA ALA A 117 -2.21 -9.00 -12.21
C ALA A 117 -2.36 -8.78 -10.69
N GLN A 118 -2.45 -9.83 -9.87
CA GLN A 118 -2.52 -9.67 -8.42
C GLN A 118 -1.13 -9.38 -7.85
N SER A 119 -1.02 -8.27 -7.12
CA SER A 119 0.20 -7.87 -6.42
C SER A 119 0.09 -8.02 -4.91
N SER A 120 1.15 -8.49 -4.27
CA SER A 120 1.42 -8.33 -2.85
C SER A 120 2.20 -7.03 -2.61
N TYR A 121 2.10 -6.50 -1.39
CA TYR A 121 2.81 -5.31 -0.97
C TYR A 121 3.57 -5.57 0.33
N ASP A 122 4.77 -5.03 0.46
CA ASP A 122 5.57 -5.12 1.67
C ASP A 122 6.41 -3.85 1.92
N ILE A 123 6.77 -3.60 3.19
CA ILE A 123 7.74 -2.58 3.57
C ILE A 123 9.08 -3.29 3.76
N ILE A 124 9.99 -3.12 2.81
CA ILE A 124 11.24 -3.89 2.76
C ILE A 124 12.44 -3.19 3.42
N ASP A 125 12.36 -1.86 3.61
CA ASP A 125 13.42 -1.07 4.24
C ASP A 125 12.87 0.29 4.72
N GLY A 126 13.67 1.01 5.50
CA GLY A 126 13.36 2.36 5.98
C GLY A 126 13.45 2.52 7.49
N ASP A 127 13.21 3.73 7.96
CA ASP A 127 13.38 4.11 9.37
C ASP A 127 12.05 4.10 10.17
N GLY A 128 10.97 3.64 9.54
CA GLY A 128 9.64 3.47 10.14
C GLY A 128 9.07 2.05 10.03
N THR A 129 9.88 1.05 9.65
CA THR A 129 9.42 -0.34 9.41
C THR A 129 8.75 -1.00 10.63
N ALA A 130 9.08 -0.56 11.84
CA ALA A 130 8.46 -1.05 13.07
C ALA A 130 7.18 -0.28 13.47
N LEU A 131 6.94 0.88 12.87
CA LEU A 131 5.83 1.79 13.17
C LEU A 131 4.69 1.66 12.17
N PHE A 132 5.00 1.33 10.92
CA PHE A 132 4.03 1.21 9.84
C PHE A 132 3.94 -0.22 9.33
N GLU A 133 2.78 -0.57 8.81
CA GLU A 133 2.54 -1.80 8.05
C GLU A 133 1.89 -1.46 6.71
N ILE A 134 2.02 -2.36 5.73
CA ILE A 134 1.32 -2.23 4.45
C ILE A 134 0.54 -3.51 4.17
N THR A 135 -0.66 -3.36 3.61
CA THR A 135 -1.54 -4.48 3.25
C THR A 135 -2.19 -4.22 1.91
N ALA A 136 -2.47 -5.26 1.12
CA ALA A 136 -3.21 -5.12 -0.12
C ALA A 136 -4.70 -4.87 0.16
N ASP A 137 -5.29 -3.90 -0.54
CA ASP A 137 -6.73 -3.71 -0.62
C ASP A 137 -7.32 -4.79 -1.55
N ALA A 138 -8.18 -5.66 -1.03
CA ALA A 138 -8.77 -6.75 -1.79
C ALA A 138 -9.66 -6.28 -2.96
N GLN A 139 -10.15 -5.03 -2.94
CA GLN A 139 -11.02 -4.50 -3.99
C GLN A 139 -10.25 -3.64 -4.99
N ALA A 140 -9.42 -2.72 -4.48
CA ALA A 140 -8.70 -1.76 -5.31
C ALA A 140 -7.33 -2.28 -5.82
N GLN A 141 -6.81 -3.37 -5.24
CA GLN A 141 -5.45 -3.87 -5.43
C GLN A 141 -4.35 -2.83 -5.09
N ASP A 142 -4.70 -1.79 -4.33
CA ASP A 142 -3.77 -0.78 -3.82
C ASP A 142 -3.09 -1.28 -2.54
N GLY A 143 -1.88 -0.81 -2.26
CA GLY A 143 -1.21 -1.00 -0.97
C GLY A 143 -1.65 0.06 0.03
N ILE A 144 -2.30 -0.33 1.13
CA ILE A 144 -2.72 0.57 2.21
C ILE A 144 -1.68 0.54 3.33
N ILE A 145 -1.08 1.69 3.60
CA ILE A 145 -0.15 1.89 4.71
C ILE A 145 -0.94 2.26 5.97
N ARG A 146 -0.68 1.56 7.08
CA ARG A 146 -1.35 1.79 8.37
C ARG A 146 -0.34 2.02 9.49
N LEU A 147 -0.76 2.78 10.50
CA LEU A 147 0.02 2.98 11.71
C LEU A 147 -0.17 1.81 12.69
N ARG A 148 0.94 1.26 13.18
CA ARG A 148 0.96 0.12 14.12
C ARG A 148 1.42 0.49 15.53
N LYS A 149 2.21 1.55 15.67
CA LYS A 149 2.71 2.06 16.96
C LYS A 149 2.52 3.58 17.03
N PRO A 150 2.37 4.16 18.22
CA PRO A 150 2.20 5.60 18.37
C PRO A 150 3.34 6.39 17.71
N LEU A 151 3.00 7.56 17.21
CA LEU A 151 3.95 8.57 16.75
C LEU A 151 4.22 9.56 17.89
N ASP A 152 5.28 10.33 17.72
CA ASP A 152 5.72 11.37 18.66
C ASP A 152 6.51 12.39 17.82
N PHE A 153 5.92 13.56 17.60
CA PHE A 153 6.45 14.62 16.76
C PHE A 153 7.73 15.22 17.36
N GLU A 154 7.79 15.39 18.67
CA GLU A 154 8.95 15.86 19.43
C GLU A 154 10.15 14.92 19.24
N THR A 155 9.90 13.61 19.18
CA THR A 155 10.91 12.60 18.95
C THR A 155 11.34 12.56 17.48
N LYS A 156 10.39 12.51 16.52
CA LYS A 156 10.73 12.39 15.10
C LYS A 156 9.61 12.85 14.15
N LYS A 157 9.94 13.86 13.34
CA LYS A 157 8.98 14.57 12.46
C LYS A 157 8.75 13.95 11.08
N SER A 158 9.53 12.94 10.69
CA SER A 158 9.34 12.29 9.39
C SER A 158 9.97 10.92 9.31
N TYR A 159 9.37 10.06 8.49
CA TYR A 159 9.84 8.72 8.18
C TYR A 159 9.96 8.52 6.67
N THR A 160 10.90 7.67 6.28
CA THR A 160 11.08 7.20 4.90
C THR A 160 11.00 5.68 4.88
N LEU A 161 10.07 5.16 4.09
CA LEU A 161 9.88 3.74 3.85
C LEU A 161 10.24 3.40 2.41
N LYS A 162 10.81 2.22 2.20
CA LYS A 162 10.91 1.60 0.87
C LYS A 162 9.87 0.48 0.80
N VAL A 163 8.92 0.63 -0.11
CA VAL A 163 7.86 -0.35 -0.35
C VAL A 163 8.15 -1.18 -1.60
N GLU A 164 7.78 -2.45 -1.59
CA GLU A 164 7.87 -3.37 -2.72
C GLU A 164 6.47 -3.83 -3.12
N ALA A 165 6.21 -3.90 -4.42
CA ALA A 165 5.08 -4.60 -4.99
C ALA A 165 5.60 -5.78 -5.81
N ALA A 166 5.02 -6.96 -5.65
CA ALA A 166 5.44 -8.16 -6.37
C ALA A 166 4.23 -8.99 -6.82
N ASN A 167 4.31 -9.67 -7.97
CA ASN A 167 3.23 -10.58 -8.35
C ASN A 167 3.11 -11.73 -7.34
N VAL A 168 1.88 -12.06 -7.00
CA VAL A 168 1.58 -13.20 -6.12
C VAL A 168 1.84 -14.52 -6.84
N HIS A 169 1.45 -14.59 -8.12
CA HIS A 169 1.69 -15.76 -8.96
C HIS A 169 3.01 -15.63 -9.71
N VAL A 170 3.84 -16.67 -9.68
CA VAL A 170 5.08 -16.73 -10.48
C VAL A 170 4.90 -17.78 -11.55
N ASP A 171 4.97 -17.38 -12.82
CA ASP A 171 4.90 -18.33 -13.93
C ASP A 171 6.19 -19.18 -13.99
N PRO A 172 6.08 -20.52 -13.98
CA PRO A 172 7.22 -21.41 -14.06
C PRO A 172 8.15 -21.13 -15.26
N ARG A 173 7.61 -20.62 -16.37
CA ARG A 173 8.35 -20.27 -17.59
C ARG A 173 9.33 -19.11 -17.36
N PHE A 174 9.06 -18.25 -16.37
CA PHE A 174 9.89 -17.10 -16.03
C PHE A 174 10.58 -17.22 -14.67
N SER A 175 10.53 -18.38 -14.01
CA SER A 175 11.15 -18.64 -12.70
C SER A 175 12.61 -18.18 -12.60
N GLY A 176 13.37 -18.24 -13.69
CA GLY A 176 14.78 -17.80 -13.74
C GLY A 176 14.97 -16.29 -13.57
N ARG A 177 13.91 -15.49 -13.69
CA ARG A 177 13.90 -14.04 -13.43
C ARG A 177 13.39 -13.68 -12.02
N GLY A 178 12.90 -14.66 -11.25
CA GLY A 178 12.25 -14.45 -9.95
C GLY A 178 10.84 -13.85 -10.10
N PRO A 179 10.14 -13.58 -8.98
CA PRO A 179 8.91 -12.80 -9.02
C PRO A 179 9.22 -11.42 -9.58
N PHE A 180 8.43 -11.02 -10.56
CA PHE A 180 8.44 -9.66 -11.06
C PHE A 180 8.05 -8.70 -9.94
N LYS A 181 8.84 -7.64 -9.78
CA LYS A 181 8.72 -6.71 -8.67
C LYS A 181 9.17 -5.32 -9.04
N ASP A 182 8.62 -4.35 -8.33
CA ASP A 182 9.02 -2.95 -8.39
C ASP A 182 9.05 -2.35 -6.97
N THR A 183 9.78 -1.25 -6.80
CA THR A 183 9.93 -0.58 -5.51
C THR A 183 9.69 0.91 -5.61
N ALA A 184 9.07 1.49 -4.59
CA ALA A 184 8.87 2.92 -4.47
C ALA A 184 9.31 3.42 -3.08
N THR A 185 9.59 4.72 -3.00
CA THR A 185 9.86 5.39 -1.72
C THR A 185 8.60 6.07 -1.22
N VAL A 186 8.33 5.98 0.08
CA VAL A 186 7.23 6.67 0.74
C VAL A 186 7.80 7.57 1.82
N LYS A 187 7.55 8.88 1.73
CA LYS A 187 7.88 9.85 2.76
C LYS A 187 6.64 10.20 3.55
N ILE A 188 6.68 9.97 4.86
CA ILE A 188 5.60 10.27 5.79
C ILE A 188 6.08 11.41 6.68
N VAL A 189 5.34 12.51 6.69
CA VAL A 189 5.56 13.66 7.59
C VAL A 189 4.61 13.52 8.77
N VAL A 190 5.14 13.68 9.99
CA VAL A 190 4.33 13.72 11.19
C VAL A 190 3.86 15.15 11.40
N GLU A 191 2.57 15.33 11.62
CA GLU A 191 1.96 16.61 11.99
C GLU A 191 1.83 16.67 13.50
N ASP A 192 2.23 17.81 14.05
CA ASP A 192 2.18 18.18 15.46
C ASP A 192 0.72 18.29 15.94
N ALA A 193 0.39 17.67 17.07
CA ALA A 193 -0.93 17.74 17.69
C ALA A 193 -0.82 18.18 19.15
N ASP A 194 -1.66 19.15 19.55
CA ASP A 194 -1.63 19.79 20.87
C ASP A 194 -1.70 18.77 22.04
N GLU A 195 -0.65 18.74 22.87
CA GLU A 195 -0.50 17.90 24.06
C GLU A 195 -0.50 18.75 25.35
N PRO A 196 -1.11 18.27 26.45
CA PRO A 196 -1.11 19.01 27.70
C PRO A 196 0.27 19.01 28.39
N PRO A 197 0.58 20.02 29.23
CA PRO A 197 1.80 20.02 30.04
C PRO A 197 1.93 18.80 30.95
N VAL A 198 3.11 18.20 30.96
CA VAL A 198 3.46 17.03 31.77
C VAL A 198 4.51 17.37 32.83
N PHE A 199 4.30 16.92 34.07
CA PHE A 199 5.30 17.06 35.14
C PHE A 199 6.53 16.18 34.89
N SER A 200 7.70 16.65 35.31
CA SER A 200 8.96 15.90 35.17
C SER A 200 9.02 14.63 36.05
N SER A 201 8.17 14.55 37.07
CA SER A 201 8.01 13.37 37.92
C SER A 201 6.53 13.13 38.24
N PRO A 202 6.06 11.87 38.28
CA PRO A 202 4.69 11.57 38.71
C PRO A 202 4.46 11.85 40.21
N THR A 203 5.53 11.87 41.01
CA THR A 203 5.48 12.13 42.45
C THR A 203 6.70 12.95 42.87
N TYR A 204 6.48 13.94 43.74
CA TYR A 204 7.55 14.70 44.39
C TYR A 204 7.46 14.47 45.90
N LEU A 205 8.51 13.90 46.49
CA LEU A 205 8.65 13.78 47.94
C LEU A 205 9.55 14.90 48.43
N LEU A 206 8.97 15.86 49.14
CA LEU A 206 9.69 16.99 49.71
C LEU A 206 9.52 16.97 51.22
N GLU A 207 10.60 17.18 51.95
CA GLU A 207 10.60 17.20 53.42
C GLU A 207 11.01 18.59 53.90
N VAL A 208 10.33 19.06 54.94
CA VAL A 208 10.66 20.32 55.60
C VAL A 208 10.60 20.10 57.10
N HIS A 209 11.56 20.68 57.82
CA HIS A 209 11.58 20.61 59.28
C HIS A 209 10.40 21.40 59.86
N GLU A 210 9.80 20.91 60.96
CA GLU A 210 8.64 21.56 61.58
C GLU A 210 8.92 23.01 62.03
N ASN A 211 10.18 23.30 62.39
CA ASN A 211 10.66 24.63 62.79
C ASN A 211 11.17 25.47 61.61
N ALA A 212 10.84 25.12 60.36
CA ALA A 212 11.27 25.90 59.21
C ALA A 212 10.72 27.34 59.30
N ALA A 213 11.59 28.31 59.01
CA ALA A 213 11.23 29.71 59.01
C ALA A 213 10.21 30.03 57.91
N LEU A 214 9.49 31.14 58.08
CA LEU A 214 8.59 31.65 57.04
C LEU A 214 9.35 31.84 55.72
N ASN A 215 8.73 31.45 54.61
CA ASN A 215 9.30 31.49 53.25
C ASN A 215 10.49 30.56 53.01
N SER A 216 10.67 29.51 53.82
CA SER A 216 11.63 28.45 53.50
C SER A 216 11.25 27.76 52.19
N VAL A 217 12.22 27.61 51.29
CA VAL A 217 12.07 26.83 50.06
C VAL A 217 12.10 25.35 50.42
N ILE A 218 11.00 24.65 50.17
CA ILE A 218 10.84 23.22 50.47
C ILE A 218 11.35 22.35 49.30
N GLY A 219 11.23 22.85 48.08
CA GLY A 219 11.67 22.19 46.87
C GLY A 219 11.11 22.85 45.63
N GLN A 220 11.38 22.24 44.47
CA GLN A 220 10.93 22.72 43.16
C GLN A 220 10.23 21.59 42.41
N VAL A 221 9.16 21.94 41.72
CA VAL A 221 8.50 21.08 40.73
C VAL A 221 8.61 21.73 39.36
N THR A 222 8.66 20.91 38.32
CA THR A 222 8.79 21.36 36.94
C THR A 222 7.83 20.58 36.07
N ALA A 223 7.14 21.28 35.18
CA ALA A 223 6.39 20.70 34.09
C ALA A 223 6.96 21.21 32.77
N ARG A 224 6.78 20.44 31.71
CA ARG A 224 7.08 20.82 30.33
C ARG A 224 5.86 20.57 29.47
N ASP A 225 5.64 21.45 28.52
CA ASP A 225 4.65 21.30 27.46
C ASP A 225 5.42 20.73 26.25
N PRO A 226 5.06 19.54 25.72
CA PRO A 226 5.79 18.92 24.62
C PRO A 226 5.86 19.79 23.36
N ASP A 227 4.75 20.41 22.97
CA ASP A 227 4.61 21.17 21.73
C ASP A 227 5.35 22.52 21.80
N ILE A 228 5.41 23.12 23.00
CA ILE A 228 5.93 24.48 23.16
C ILE A 228 7.19 24.53 24.02
N THR A 229 8.31 24.82 23.34
CA THR A 229 9.62 24.98 23.99
C THR A 229 9.76 26.19 24.92
N SER A 230 8.81 27.14 24.94
CA SER A 230 8.94 28.41 25.71
C SER A 230 7.64 29.02 26.29
N SER A 231 6.52 28.29 26.31
CA SER A 231 5.29 28.83 26.89
C SER A 231 5.36 28.89 28.42
N PRO A 232 4.92 29.99 29.06
CA PRO A 232 4.90 30.08 30.52
C PRO A 232 3.81 29.15 31.09
N ILE A 233 4.24 28.10 31.78
CA ILE A 233 3.35 27.19 32.52
C ILE A 233 2.97 27.82 33.87
N ARG A 234 1.66 27.86 34.17
CA ARG A 234 1.13 28.35 35.45
C ARG A 234 0.93 27.20 36.44
N TYR A 235 1.47 27.34 37.65
CA TYR A 235 1.32 26.37 38.74
C TYR A 235 0.27 26.83 39.76
N VAL A 236 -0.62 25.92 40.18
CA VAL A 236 -1.64 26.15 41.21
C VAL A 236 -1.64 24.97 42.17
N SER A 237 -1.74 25.23 43.48
CA SER A 237 -1.85 24.18 44.50
C SER A 237 -3.27 24.04 45.02
N TYR A 238 -3.67 22.81 45.33
CA TYR A 238 -4.93 22.47 45.97
C TYR A 238 -4.65 21.64 47.23
N TRP A 239 -5.35 21.93 48.32
CA TRP A 239 -5.26 21.15 49.55
C TRP A 239 -6.26 20.00 49.51
N GLN A 240 -5.76 18.77 49.61
CA GLN A 240 -6.61 17.60 49.80
C GLN A 240 -6.50 17.14 51.26
N HIS A 241 -7.54 17.35 52.05
CA HIS A 241 -7.59 16.81 53.42
C HIS A 241 -7.77 15.30 53.34
N GLN A 242 -6.75 14.53 53.75
CA GLN A 242 -7.00 13.16 54.16
C GLN A 242 -7.83 13.21 55.44
N MET A 243 -9.00 12.55 55.43
CA MET A 243 -9.77 12.36 56.66
C MET A 243 -8.96 11.48 57.60
N ILE A 244 -8.14 12.09 58.45
CA ILE A 244 -7.61 11.41 59.62
C ILE A 244 -8.79 11.33 60.58
N SER A 245 -9.48 10.18 60.55
CA SER A 245 -10.45 9.80 61.57
C SER A 245 -9.74 9.71 62.93
N LYS A 246 -9.62 10.85 63.62
CA LYS A 246 -9.59 10.88 65.08
C LYS A 246 -11.02 11.15 65.52
N SER A 247 -11.73 10.10 65.94
CA SER A 247 -12.94 10.24 66.76
C SER A 247 -12.66 11.22 67.91
N LEU A 248 -13.49 12.19 68.31
CA LEU A 248 -14.86 12.61 68.02
C LEU A 248 -14.88 14.14 68.18
N GLN A 249 -15.88 14.81 67.59
CA GLN A 249 -16.23 16.24 67.75
C GLN A 249 -15.33 17.26 67.02
N ASN A 250 -15.56 17.42 65.72
CA ASN A 250 -16.13 18.65 65.16
C ASN A 250 -16.07 18.58 63.64
N ALA A 251 -17.24 18.75 63.00
CA ALA A 251 -17.32 18.88 61.55
C ALA A 251 -16.66 20.19 61.14
N ILE A 252 -15.50 20.11 60.48
CA ILE A 252 -14.90 21.26 59.80
C ILE A 252 -15.42 21.22 58.36
N MET A 253 -16.24 22.21 58.03
CA MET A 253 -16.70 22.47 56.65
C MET A 253 -15.50 22.79 55.77
N CYS A 254 -15.33 22.04 54.69
CA CYS A 254 -14.30 22.29 53.69
C CYS A 254 -14.63 23.55 52.87
N THR A 255 -13.82 24.59 53.00
CA THR A 255 -13.66 25.63 51.99
C THR A 255 -12.39 25.36 51.21
N SER A 256 -12.49 25.13 49.90
CA SER A 256 -11.34 25.09 49.01
C SER A 256 -10.73 26.49 48.90
N TYR A 257 -9.43 26.61 49.20
CA TYR A 257 -8.67 27.84 48.99
C TYR A 257 -7.77 27.65 47.77
N VAL A 258 -7.94 28.48 46.74
CA VAL A 258 -7.09 28.49 45.54
C VAL A 258 -6.00 29.55 45.75
N ALA A 259 -4.76 29.12 45.92
CA ALA A 259 -3.61 30.01 45.86
C ALA A 259 -2.99 29.93 44.46
N ALA A 260 -3.25 30.93 43.62
CA ALA A 260 -2.66 31.02 42.30
C ALA A 260 -1.43 31.94 42.35
N PHE A 261 -0.24 31.38 42.11
CA PHE A 261 0.98 32.17 41.98
C PHE A 261 1.19 32.49 40.49
N GLY A 262 1.13 33.77 40.14
CA GLY A 262 1.49 34.28 38.82
C GLY A 262 2.97 34.70 38.78
N PRO A 263 3.57 34.81 37.58
CA PRO A 263 4.94 35.32 37.47
C PRO A 263 4.92 36.82 37.75
N ASN A 264 5.54 37.24 38.86
CA ASN A 264 5.86 38.65 39.09
C ASN A 264 7.38 38.81 39.12
N LEU A 265 7.87 39.41 38.04
CA LEU A 265 8.81 40.52 37.96
C LEU A 265 9.81 40.66 39.13
N THR A 266 11.06 40.26 38.86
CA THR A 266 12.25 41.15 38.89
C THR A 266 13.27 40.62 37.90
#